data_AF-A0A2V9UAY0-F1
#
_entry.id   AF-A0A2V9UAY0-F1
#
_cell.length_a   1.000
_cell.length_b   1.000
_cell.length_c   1.000
_cell.angle_alpha   90.00
_cell.angle_beta   90.00
_cell.angle_gamma   90.00
#
_symmetry.space_group_name_H-M   'P 1'
#
loop_
_entity.id
_entity.type
_entity.pdbx_description
1 polymer ?
#
loop_
_entity_poly.entity_id
_entity_poly.type
_entity_poly.pdbx_seq_one_letter_code
_entity_poly.pdbx_strand_id
1 'polypeptide(L)'
;NIQPTRQEVFFFGTPAGDSRFDERNIPVWADHRGRFMYGIPGNQGRGFKLADDTRGPEFDPTTGERKISGEALQRTREYLAFRFPGMRDAPLTESRVCQYEQTPDSDFIVDRHPLTGNVWLLGGGSGHGFKHGPALGELVSKLVVEDGEPNDCWSLKRFSEASGKAAV
;
A
#
# COMPACT_ATOMS: atom_id res chain seq x y z
N ASN A 1 3.03 -5.77 -17.03
CA ASN A 1 2.55 -6.84 -16.14
C ASN A 1 2.30 -6.22 -14.77
N ILE A 2 1.10 -5.67 -14.56
CA ILE A 2 0.70 -5.13 -13.26
C ILE A 2 -0.08 -6.21 -12.54
N GLN A 3 0.33 -6.53 -11.32
CA GLN A 3 -0.34 -7.54 -10.51
C GLN A 3 -1.03 -6.86 -9.31
N PRO A 4 -2.36 -6.78 -9.28
CA PRO A 4 -3.06 -6.35 -8.09
C PRO A 4 -2.92 -7.41 -7.00
N THR A 5 -2.57 -6.99 -5.79
CA THR A 5 -2.43 -7.87 -4.63
C THR A 5 -3.37 -7.45 -3.53
N ARG A 6 -3.90 -8.44 -2.81
CA ARG A 6 -4.80 -8.25 -1.69
C ARG A 6 -4.03 -7.82 -0.45
N GLN A 7 -4.49 -6.76 0.21
CA GLN A 7 -3.92 -6.29 1.47
C GLN A 7 -5.03 -6.18 2.52
N GLU A 8 -4.79 -6.67 3.73
CA GLU A 8 -5.78 -6.63 4.81
C GLU A 8 -5.31 -5.71 5.94
N VAL A 9 -6.25 -4.90 6.43
CA VAL A 9 -5.98 -3.84 7.40
C VAL A 9 -6.95 -3.98 8.56
N PHE A 10 -6.44 -3.89 9.78
CA PHE A 10 -7.22 -4.08 11.00
C PHE A 10 -7.05 -2.88 11.93
N PHE A 11 -8.13 -2.49 12.61
CA PHE A 11 -8.13 -1.44 13.61
C PHE A 11 -8.60 -2.00 14.94
N PHE A 12 -7.84 -1.74 15.99
CA PHE A 12 -8.12 -2.22 17.34
C PHE A 12 -8.44 -1.06 18.27
N GLY A 13 -9.47 -1.22 19.10
CA GLY A 13 -9.85 -0.22 20.09
C GLY A 13 -8.76 -0.10 21.17
N THR A 14 -8.22 1.10 21.36
CA THR A 14 -7.29 1.38 22.46
C THR A 14 -8.06 1.39 23.79
N PRO A 15 -7.46 0.94 24.91
CA PRO A 15 -8.13 0.96 26.21
C PRO A 15 -8.58 2.38 26.59
N ALA A 16 -9.78 2.49 27.17
CA ALA A 16 -10.35 3.77 27.56
C ALA A 16 -9.46 4.48 28.59
N GLY A 17 -9.15 5.75 28.34
CA GLY A 17 -8.28 6.55 29.22
C GLY A 17 -6.77 6.22 29.12
N ASP A 18 -6.38 5.25 28.30
CA ASP A 18 -4.98 4.88 28.09
C ASP A 18 -4.42 5.54 26.82
N SER A 19 -3.60 6.58 27.01
CA SER A 19 -2.98 7.32 25.90
C SER A 19 -1.72 6.66 25.35
N ARG A 20 -1.22 5.58 25.97
CA ARG A 20 0.06 4.96 25.58
C ARG A 20 0.08 4.47 24.13
N PHE A 21 -1.08 4.24 23.52
CA PHE A 21 -1.21 3.71 22.16
C PHE A 21 -1.68 4.72 21.12
N ASP A 22 -1.74 6.00 21.48
CA ASP A 22 -2.11 7.07 20.56
C ASP A 22 -0.89 7.78 19.96
N GLU A 23 -1.17 8.68 19.01
CA GLU A 23 -0.19 9.41 18.20
C GLU A 23 0.73 10.33 19.01
N ARG A 24 0.42 10.62 20.27
CA ARG A 24 1.25 11.44 21.16
C ARG A 24 2.39 10.63 21.78
N ASN A 25 2.22 9.31 21.87
CA ASN A 25 3.13 8.42 22.60
C ASN A 25 3.79 7.37 21.70
N ILE A 26 3.21 7.04 20.55
CA ILE A 26 3.74 6.06 19.60
C ILE A 26 3.80 6.69 18.20
N PRO A 27 4.94 6.62 17.49
CA PRO A 27 5.02 7.08 16.10
C PRO A 27 4.32 6.09 15.16
N VAL A 28 4.10 6.49 13.90
CA VAL A 28 3.91 5.50 12.83
C VAL A 28 5.17 4.64 12.74
N TRP A 29 5.01 3.33 12.57
CA TRP A 29 6.12 2.40 12.63
C TRP A 29 6.03 1.31 11.56
N ALA A 30 7.18 0.72 11.25
CA ALA A 30 7.39 -0.41 10.36
C ALA A 30 8.32 -1.41 11.05
N ASP A 31 8.02 -2.69 10.96
CA ASP A 31 8.77 -3.79 11.56
C ASP A 31 9.06 -4.86 10.51
N HIS A 32 10.34 -5.13 10.27
CA HIS A 32 10.83 -6.06 9.26
C HIS A 32 11.42 -7.34 9.86
N ARG A 33 11.28 -7.59 11.18
CA ARG A 33 11.92 -8.74 11.84
C ARG A 33 11.41 -10.10 11.33
N GLY A 34 10.24 -10.15 10.72
CA GLY A 34 9.68 -11.35 10.09
C GLY A 34 8.89 -10.97 8.84
N ARG A 35 7.57 -10.88 8.99
CA ARG A 35 6.72 -10.23 7.99
C ARG A 35 6.90 -8.71 8.09
N PHE A 36 6.74 -8.00 6.98
CA PHE A 36 6.77 -6.54 7.00
C PHE A 36 5.45 -6.05 7.59
N MET A 37 5.45 -5.72 8.88
CA MET A 37 4.28 -5.18 9.57
C MET A 37 4.40 -3.66 9.67
N TYR A 38 3.29 -2.94 9.58
CA TYR A 38 3.26 -1.51 9.86
C TYR A 38 2.02 -1.13 10.65
N GLY A 39 2.11 -0.03 11.37
CA GLY A 39 1.02 0.45 12.20
C GLY A 39 0.91 1.96 12.26
N ILE A 40 -0.32 2.41 12.48
CA ILE A 40 -0.65 3.79 12.81
C ILE A 40 -1.31 3.73 14.18
N PRO A 41 -0.89 4.55 15.15
CA PRO A 41 -1.45 4.57 16.50
C PRO A 41 -2.94 4.99 16.50
N GLY A 42 -3.56 5.07 17.68
CA GLY A 42 -5.00 5.34 17.89
C GLY A 42 -5.61 6.49 17.08
N ASN A 43 -4.79 7.43 16.59
CA ASN A 43 -5.08 8.49 15.62
C ASN A 43 -6.46 9.11 15.77
N GLN A 44 -6.59 10.00 16.76
CA GLN A 44 -7.83 10.70 17.09
C GLN A 44 -9.02 9.76 17.39
N GLY A 45 -8.73 8.59 17.98
CA GLY A 45 -9.75 7.63 18.40
C GLY A 45 -10.30 6.74 17.28
N ARG A 46 -9.71 6.77 16.07
CA ARG A 46 -10.07 5.85 14.98
C ARG A 46 -9.69 4.39 15.28
N GLY A 47 -8.73 4.19 16.19
CA GLY A 47 -8.24 2.88 16.60
C GLY A 47 -6.81 2.63 16.13
N PHE A 48 -6.13 1.74 16.86
CA PHE A 48 -4.77 1.32 16.57
C PHE A 48 -4.77 0.47 15.30
N LYS A 49 -4.30 1.05 14.20
CA LYS A 49 -4.22 0.39 12.90
C LYS A 49 -2.99 -0.53 12.86
N LEU A 50 -3.20 -1.75 12.37
CA LEU A 50 -2.17 -2.73 12.13
C LEU A 50 -2.42 -3.43 10.80
N ALA A 51 -1.35 -3.61 10.02
CA ALA A 51 -1.41 -4.32 8.75
C ALA A 51 -0.09 -5.03 8.45
N ASP A 52 -0.21 -6.10 7.67
CA ASP A 52 0.91 -6.82 7.06
C ASP A 52 1.08 -6.30 5.64
N ASP A 53 2.23 -5.67 5.37
CA ASP A 53 2.64 -5.15 4.06
C ASP A 53 3.36 -6.18 3.20
N THR A 54 3.63 -7.37 3.74
CA THR A 54 4.20 -8.47 2.95
C THR A 54 3.31 -8.70 1.74
N ARG A 55 3.92 -8.90 0.56
CA ARG A 55 3.18 -9.08 -0.71
C ARG A 55 2.08 -10.14 -0.52
N GLY A 56 0.84 -9.68 -0.70
CA GLY A 56 -0.35 -10.50 -0.55
C GLY A 56 -0.59 -11.35 -1.78
N PRO A 57 -1.61 -12.23 -1.72
CA PRO A 57 -2.02 -13.01 -2.87
C PRO A 57 -2.57 -12.09 -3.97
N GLU A 58 -2.60 -12.59 -5.20
CA GLU A 58 -3.26 -11.93 -6.31
C GLU A 58 -4.73 -11.62 -5.98
N PHE A 59 -5.21 -10.48 -6.45
CA PHE A 59 -6.57 -10.01 -6.22
C PHE A 59 -7.19 -9.52 -7.51
N ASP A 60 -8.41 -9.95 -7.83
CA ASP A 60 -9.18 -9.31 -8.88
C ASP A 60 -9.83 -8.03 -8.32
N PRO A 61 -9.42 -6.82 -8.76
CA PRO A 61 -9.98 -5.57 -8.28
C PRO A 61 -11.47 -5.39 -8.65
N THR A 62 -11.93 -6.06 -9.71
CA THR A 62 -13.27 -5.94 -10.27
C THR A 62 -14.27 -6.79 -9.48
N THR A 63 -13.97 -8.08 -9.30
CA THR A 63 -14.92 -9.04 -8.73
C THR A 63 -14.53 -9.58 -7.34
N GLY A 64 -13.31 -9.30 -6.88
CA GLY A 64 -12.77 -9.87 -5.65
C GLY A 64 -13.56 -9.50 -4.38
N GLU A 65 -13.82 -10.51 -3.54
CA GLU A 65 -14.52 -10.33 -2.27
C GLU A 65 -13.67 -9.57 -1.25
N ARG A 66 -14.23 -8.51 -0.66
CA ARG A 66 -13.56 -7.61 0.30
C ARG A 66 -13.85 -7.98 1.76
N LYS A 67 -14.08 -9.26 2.04
CA LYS A 67 -14.23 -9.81 3.39
C LYS A 67 -12.88 -10.29 3.91
N ILE A 68 -12.48 -9.88 5.11
CA ILE A 68 -11.20 -10.31 5.71
C ILE A 68 -11.08 -11.82 5.89
N SER A 69 -9.85 -12.31 5.90
CA SER A 69 -9.54 -13.71 6.22
C SER A 69 -9.36 -13.89 7.74
N GLY A 70 -9.89 -15.00 8.27
CA GLY A 70 -9.67 -15.35 9.68
C GLY A 70 -8.20 -15.57 10.01
N GLU A 71 -7.43 -16.11 9.05
CA GLU A 71 -5.99 -16.34 9.19
C GLU A 71 -5.20 -15.02 9.29
N ALA A 72 -5.50 -14.01 8.45
CA ALA A 72 -4.85 -12.72 8.56
C ALA A 72 -5.19 -12.00 9.86
N LEU A 73 -6.45 -12.08 10.32
CA LEU A 73 -6.84 -11.55 11.61
C LEU A 73 -6.11 -12.25 12.76
N GLN A 74 -6.00 -13.58 12.72
CA GLN A 74 -5.28 -14.36 13.72
C GLN A 74 -3.81 -13.95 13.80
N ARG A 75 -3.10 -13.93 12.66
CA ARG A 75 -1.69 -13.48 12.60
C ARG A 75 -1.51 -12.05 13.12
N THR A 76 -2.45 -11.17 12.78
CA THR A 76 -2.46 -9.78 13.25
C THR A 76 -2.63 -9.70 14.76
N ARG A 77 -3.52 -10.51 15.35
CA ARG A 77 -3.71 -10.59 16.81
C ARG A 77 -2.48 -11.15 17.52
N GLU A 78 -1.85 -12.17 16.97
CA GLU A 78 -0.61 -12.74 17.50
C GLU A 78 0.52 -11.69 17.52
N TYR A 79 0.68 -10.95 16.42
CA TYR A 79 1.62 -9.83 16.36
C TYR A 79 1.29 -8.73 17.38
N LEU A 80 0.01 -8.33 17.46
CA LEU A 80 -0.45 -7.29 18.40
C LEU A 80 -0.14 -7.69 19.84
N ALA A 81 -0.45 -8.92 20.24
CA ALA A 81 -0.18 -9.43 21.57
C ALA A 81 1.33 -9.51 21.89
N PHE A 82 2.16 -9.82 20.88
CA PHE A 82 3.62 -9.91 21.04
C PHE A 82 4.28 -8.53 21.17
N ARG A 83 3.98 -7.59 20.27
CA ARG A 83 4.61 -6.25 20.25
C ARG A 83 3.95 -5.25 21.19
N PHE A 84 2.65 -5.38 21.41
CA PHE A 84 1.86 -4.48 22.24
C PHE A 84 1.02 -5.30 23.25
N PRO A 85 1.63 -5.91 24.28
CA PRO A 85 0.92 -6.80 25.20
C PRO A 85 -0.31 -6.17 25.89
N GLY A 86 -0.28 -4.84 26.13
CA GLY A 86 -1.44 -4.10 26.67
C GLY A 86 -2.63 -3.99 25.70
N MET A 87 -2.46 -4.37 24.43
CA MET A 87 -3.48 -4.42 23.39
C MET A 87 -3.92 -5.86 23.06
N ARG A 88 -3.45 -6.87 23.80
CA ARG A 88 -3.73 -8.29 23.52
C ARG A 88 -5.22 -8.59 23.34
N ASP A 89 -6.05 -8.08 24.26
CA ASP A 89 -7.50 -8.30 24.28
C ASP A 89 -8.27 -7.14 23.65
N ALA A 90 -7.58 -6.26 22.90
CA ALA A 90 -8.22 -5.12 22.26
C ALA A 90 -9.31 -5.60 21.27
N PRO A 91 -10.50 -4.98 21.30
CA PRO A 91 -11.57 -5.32 20.39
C PRO A 91 -11.19 -4.91 18.98
N LEU A 92 -11.53 -5.74 17.99
CA LEU A 92 -11.46 -5.34 16.58
C LEU A 92 -12.62 -4.38 16.32
N THR A 93 -12.33 -3.13 15.98
CA THR A 93 -13.34 -2.09 15.74
C THR A 93 -13.67 -1.96 14.27
N GLU A 94 -12.69 -2.15 13.39
CA GLU A 94 -12.84 -2.05 11.94
C GLU A 94 -11.84 -2.97 11.24
N SER A 95 -12.21 -3.42 10.05
CA SER A 95 -11.30 -4.12 9.14
C SER A 95 -11.59 -3.75 7.69
N ARG A 96 -10.55 -3.75 6.85
CA ARG A 96 -10.65 -3.44 5.41
C ARG A 96 -9.81 -4.39 4.59
N VAL A 97 -10.27 -4.65 3.37
CA VAL A 97 -9.48 -5.25 2.30
C VAL A 97 -9.15 -4.16 1.29
N CYS A 98 -7.86 -3.87 1.14
CA CYS A 98 -7.28 -2.93 0.19
C CYS A 98 -6.54 -3.69 -0.94
N GLN A 99 -6.03 -2.95 -1.92
CA GLN A 99 -5.25 -3.47 -3.03
C GLN A 99 -3.96 -2.67 -3.18
N TYR A 100 -2.87 -3.35 -3.55
CA TYR A 100 -1.72 -2.71 -4.19
C TYR A 100 -1.66 -3.13 -5.64
N GLU A 101 -1.35 -2.20 -6.55
CA GLU A 101 -0.99 -2.57 -7.93
C GLU A 101 0.54 -2.64 -8.03
N GLN A 102 1.06 -3.86 -8.18
CA GLN A 102 2.49 -4.14 -8.15
C GLN A 102 3.07 -4.11 -9.56
N THR A 103 4.14 -3.34 -9.75
CA THR A 103 5.07 -3.51 -10.85
C THR A 103 6.14 -4.57 -10.50
N PRO A 104 6.77 -5.22 -11.50
CA PRO A 104 7.84 -6.19 -11.25
C PRO A 104 9.02 -5.64 -10.44
N ASP A 105 9.36 -4.36 -10.65
CA ASP A 105 10.45 -3.62 -10.01
C ASP A 105 10.01 -2.82 -8.77
N SER A 106 8.70 -2.77 -8.49
CA SER A 106 8.09 -1.95 -7.42
C SER A 106 8.23 -0.44 -7.61
N ASP A 107 8.58 0.03 -8.81
CA ASP A 107 8.62 1.45 -9.18
C ASP A 107 7.33 1.91 -9.86
N PHE A 108 7.11 3.23 -9.87
CA PHE A 108 5.92 3.85 -10.49
C PHE A 108 5.90 3.69 -12.01
N ILE A 109 4.71 3.83 -12.59
CA ILE A 109 4.53 4.04 -14.03
C ILE A 109 4.13 5.49 -14.25
N VAL A 110 4.90 6.20 -15.07
CA VAL A 110 4.59 7.53 -15.59
C VAL A 110 4.97 7.53 -17.06
N ASP A 111 3.99 7.49 -17.96
CA ASP A 111 4.25 7.45 -19.41
C ASP A 111 3.04 7.90 -20.23
N ARG A 112 3.20 8.05 -21.55
CA ARG A 112 2.11 8.17 -22.49
C ARG A 112 1.61 6.80 -22.93
N HIS A 113 0.34 6.74 -23.32
CA HIS A 113 -0.19 5.54 -23.94
C HIS A 113 0.45 5.33 -25.32
N PRO A 114 1.01 4.14 -25.61
CA PRO A 114 1.82 3.92 -26.82
C PRO A 114 1.05 4.08 -28.14
N LEU A 115 -0.28 3.92 -28.10
CA LEU A 115 -1.16 4.07 -29.27
C LEU A 115 -1.96 5.38 -29.26
N THR A 116 -1.83 6.19 -28.22
CA THR A 116 -2.72 7.35 -28.00
C THR A 116 -1.94 8.45 -27.29
N GLY A 117 -1.22 9.25 -28.06
CA GLY A 117 -0.24 10.21 -27.55
C GLY A 117 -0.80 11.35 -26.68
N ASN A 118 -2.12 11.54 -26.64
CA ASN A 118 -2.82 12.48 -25.75
C ASN A 118 -3.34 11.83 -24.46
N VAL A 119 -3.01 10.56 -24.19
CA VAL A 119 -3.38 9.87 -22.95
C VAL A 119 -2.12 9.61 -22.14
N TRP A 120 -2.16 10.00 -20.86
CA TRP A 120 -1.11 9.74 -19.89
C TRP A 120 -1.51 8.62 -18.93
N LEU A 121 -0.53 7.83 -18.53
CA LEU A 121 -0.65 6.72 -17.60
C LEU A 121 0.13 7.08 -16.33
N LEU A 122 -0.55 6.96 -15.19
CA LEU A 122 0.04 7.07 -13.86
C LEU A 122 -0.44 5.89 -13.02
N GLY A 123 0.48 5.07 -12.50
CA GLY A 123 0.13 3.85 -11.77
C GLY A 123 1.33 3.13 -11.17
N GLY A 124 1.20 1.83 -10.93
CA GLY A 124 2.30 1.01 -10.39
C GLY A 124 2.73 1.39 -8.97
N GLY A 125 1.81 1.90 -8.15
CA GLY A 125 2.11 2.44 -6.82
C GLY A 125 2.78 1.48 -5.85
N SER A 126 2.70 0.17 -6.11
CA SER A 126 3.47 -0.90 -5.47
C SER A 126 3.48 -0.87 -3.93
N GLY A 127 2.35 -0.48 -3.33
CA GLY A 127 2.17 -0.40 -1.87
C GLY A 127 2.67 0.89 -1.21
N HIS A 128 3.29 1.79 -1.98
CA HIS A 128 4.02 2.91 -1.40
C HIS A 128 3.70 4.28 -2.01
N GLY A 129 2.83 4.32 -3.04
CA GLY A 129 2.48 5.54 -3.78
C GLY A 129 1.75 6.63 -3.00
N PHE A 130 1.02 6.31 -1.92
CA PHE A 130 0.22 7.31 -1.18
C PHE A 130 1.05 8.51 -0.70
N LYS A 131 2.23 8.26 -0.11
CA LYS A 131 3.11 9.34 0.39
C LYS A 131 3.70 10.21 -0.72
N HIS A 132 3.73 9.70 -1.95
CA HIS A 132 4.27 10.39 -3.12
C HIS A 132 3.19 11.10 -3.94
N GLY A 133 1.91 10.88 -3.63
CA GLY A 133 0.77 11.40 -4.39
C GLY A 133 0.87 12.90 -4.74
N PRO A 134 1.15 13.79 -3.78
CA PRO A 134 1.29 15.22 -4.07
C PRO A 134 2.42 15.53 -5.07
N ALA A 135 3.61 14.96 -4.87
CA ALA A 135 4.77 15.19 -5.73
C ALA A 135 4.61 14.55 -7.12
N LEU A 136 4.02 13.36 -7.19
CA LEU A 136 3.69 12.70 -8.46
C LEU A 136 2.63 13.49 -9.23
N GLY A 137 1.62 14.02 -8.54
CA GLY A 137 0.60 14.87 -9.15
C GLY A 137 1.19 16.13 -9.76
N GLU A 138 2.04 16.84 -9.02
CA GLU A 138 2.76 18.01 -9.52
C GLU A 138 3.61 17.66 -10.75
N LEU A 139 4.45 16.63 -10.66
CA LEU A 139 5.30 16.18 -11.76
C LEU A 139 4.49 15.83 -13.02
N VAL A 140 3.47 14.98 -12.89
CA VAL A 140 2.66 14.54 -14.02
C VAL A 140 1.88 15.71 -14.62
N SER A 141 1.35 16.62 -13.80
CA SER A 141 0.64 17.80 -14.31
C SER A 141 1.55 18.67 -15.19
N LYS A 142 2.81 18.85 -14.79
CA LYS A 142 3.82 19.58 -15.57
C LYS A 142 4.12 18.87 -16.88
N LEU A 143 4.37 17.56 -16.83
CA LEU A 143 4.63 16.75 -18.03
C LEU A 143 3.48 16.83 -19.04
N VAL A 144 2.24 16.79 -18.56
CA VAL A 144 1.03 16.89 -19.40
C VAL A 144 0.91 18.26 -20.06
N VAL A 145 1.11 19.35 -19.31
CA VAL A 145 0.94 20.73 -19.81
C VAL A 145 2.06 21.16 -20.75
N GLU A 146 3.29 20.75 -20.45
CA GLU A 146 4.49 21.15 -21.19
C GLU A 146 4.88 20.17 -22.30
N ASP A 147 4.08 19.12 -22.53
CA ASP A 147 4.39 18.05 -23.47
C ASP A 147 5.76 17.39 -23.19
N GLY A 148 6.08 17.23 -21.91
CA GLY A 148 7.39 16.74 -21.45
C GLY A 148 7.60 15.24 -21.69
N GLU A 149 8.85 14.82 -21.49
CA GLU A 149 9.27 13.42 -21.58
C GLU A 149 9.29 12.76 -20.18
N PRO A 150 8.78 11.52 -20.04
CA PRO A 150 8.83 10.80 -18.78
C PRO A 150 10.25 10.39 -18.40
N ASN A 151 10.48 10.19 -17.10
CA ASN A 151 11.76 9.63 -16.62
C ASN A 151 11.86 8.15 -17.03
N ASP A 152 13.02 7.76 -17.56
CA ASP A 152 13.35 6.39 -17.96
C ASP A 152 13.05 5.34 -16.89
N CYS A 153 13.30 5.65 -15.61
CA CYS A 153 13.04 4.71 -14.51
C CYS A 153 11.55 4.42 -14.29
N TRP A 154 10.65 5.28 -14.80
CA TRP A 154 9.20 5.15 -14.65
C TRP A 154 8.45 4.98 -15.98
N SER A 155 9.15 5.04 -17.11
CA SER A 155 8.59 4.75 -18.43
C SER A 155 8.26 3.26 -18.60
N LEU A 156 7.29 2.94 -19.45
CA LEU A 156 6.92 1.58 -19.85
C LEU A 156 8.07 0.84 -20.56
N LYS A 157 8.98 1.56 -21.22
CA LYS A 157 10.11 0.95 -21.97
C LYS A 157 11.01 0.07 -21.11
N ARG A 158 11.10 0.38 -19.80
CA ARG A 158 11.90 -0.42 -18.86
C ARG A 158 11.41 -1.86 -18.76
N PHE A 159 10.12 -2.12 -19.04
CA PHE A 159 9.58 -3.48 -19.02
C PHE A 159 9.88 -4.27 -20.29
N SER A 160 10.10 -3.62 -21.43
CA SER A 160 10.58 -4.30 -22.65
C SER A 160 12.06 -4.68 -22.54
N GLU A 161 12.87 -3.84 -21.90
CA GLU A 161 14.30 -4.10 -21.69
C GLU A 161 14.52 -5.26 -20.70
N ALA A 162 13.69 -5.35 -19.66
CA ALA A 162 13.75 -6.44 -18.67
C ALA A 162 13.25 -7.80 -19.19
N SER A 163 12.48 -7.83 -20.29
CA SER A 163 11.86 -9.06 -20.82
C SER A 163 12.55 -9.66 -22.05
N GLY A 164 13.64 -9.06 -22.54
CA GLY A 164 14.42 -9.61 -23.65
C GLY A 164 13.62 -9.81 -24.95
N LYS A 165 12.45 -9.19 -25.08
CA LYS A 165 11.60 -9.26 -26.27
C LYS A 165 11.40 -7.85 -26.80
N ALA A 166 11.90 -7.63 -28.02
CA ALA A 166 11.68 -6.43 -28.80
C ALA A 166 10.17 -6.14 -28.88
N ALA A 167 9.81 -4.88 -28.63
CA ALA A 167 8.46 -4.39 -28.85
C ALA A 167 8.11 -4.53 -30.34
N VAL A 168 6.92 -5.08 -30.61
CA VAL A 168 6.28 -5.10 -31.93
C VAL A 168 5.43 -3.85 -32.07
#